data_AF-A0A2H5YWA2-F1
#
_entry.id   AF-A0A2H5YWA2-F1
#
_cell.length_a   1.000
_cell.length_b   1.000
_cell.length_c   1.000
_cell.angle_alpha   90.00
_cell.angle_beta   90.00
_cell.angle_gamma   90.00
#
_symmetry.space_group_name_H-M   'P 1'
#
loop_
_entity.id
_entity.type
_entity.pdbx_description
1 polymer ?
#
loop_
_entity_poly.entity_id
_entity_poly.type
_entity_poly.pdbx_seq_one_letter_code
_entity_poly.pdbx_strand_id
1 'polypeptide(L)' 'MGAVPKHKVSKRRQGFRAAHQYIEVPPLTTCPTCGQKHRTHYVCPHCGHYRGRLVIDVNRKRQRRPEA' A
#
# COMPACT_ATOMS: atom_id res chain seq x y z
N MET A 1 -34.62 -2.84 -22.52
CA MET A 1 -34.40 -1.49 -21.97
C MET A 1 -34.11 -1.64 -20.49
N GLY A 2 -32.90 -1.32 -20.03
CA GLY A 2 -32.49 -1.48 -18.63
C GLY A 2 -33.02 -0.36 -17.73
N ALA A 3 -32.88 -0.51 -16.41
CA ALA A 3 -33.22 0.55 -15.46
C ALA A 3 -32.26 1.74 -15.65
N VAL A 4 -32.79 2.85 -16.17
CA VAL A 4 -32.05 4.11 -16.39
C VAL A 4 -32.48 5.11 -15.30
N PRO A 5 -31.56 5.91 -14.74
CA PRO A 5 -31.94 6.99 -13.83
C PRO A 5 -32.92 7.95 -14.51
N LYS A 6 -34.05 8.19 -13.84
CA LYS A 6 -35.08 9.14 -14.32
C LYS A 6 -34.59 10.59 -14.40
N HIS A 7 -33.66 10.97 -13.52
CA HIS A 7 -33.10 12.33 -13.43
C HIS A 7 -31.61 12.31 -13.12
N LYS A 8 -30.94 13.44 -13.43
CA LYS A 8 -29.55 13.68 -13.07
C LYS A 8 -29.37 13.73 -11.55
N VAL A 9 -28.33 13.07 -11.05
CA VAL A 9 -27.92 13.17 -9.64
C VAL A 9 -27.35 14.56 -9.36
N SER A 10 -27.84 15.24 -8.32
CA SER A 10 -27.33 16.57 -7.96
C SER A 10 -25.88 16.51 -7.49
N LYS A 11 -25.10 17.59 -7.71
CA LYS A 11 -23.69 17.70 -7.29
C LYS A 11 -23.53 17.41 -5.80
N ARG A 12 -24.44 17.94 -4.97
CA ARG A 12 -24.50 17.68 -3.52
C ARG A 12 -24.61 16.18 -3.22
N ARG A 13 -25.56 15.48 -3.86
CA ARG A 13 -25.79 14.05 -3.62
C ARG A 13 -24.63 13.18 -4.12
N GLN A 14 -23.98 13.57 -5.22
CA GLN A 14 -22.76 12.91 -5.68
C GLN A 14 -21.61 13.10 -4.69
N GLY A 15 -21.37 14.33 -4.22
CA GLY A 15 -20.32 14.66 -3.25
C GLY A 15 -20.47 13.91 -1.94
N PHE A 16 -21.68 13.85 -1.37
CA PHE A 16 -21.93 13.08 -0.13
C PHE A 16 -21.67 11.58 -0.30
N ARG A 17 -21.96 10.99 -1.47
CA ARG A 17 -21.61 9.58 -1.72
C ARG A 17 -20.10 9.37 -1.75
N ALA A 18 -19.37 10.28 -2.40
CA ALA A 18 -17.92 10.19 -2.51
C ALA A 18 -17.18 10.54 -1.20
N ALA A 19 -17.80 11.32 -0.30
CA ALA A 19 -17.17 11.81 0.92
C ALA A 19 -16.65 10.69 1.84
N HIS A 20 -17.27 9.50 1.80
CA HIS A 20 -16.87 8.36 2.61
C HIS A 20 -15.84 7.45 1.92
N GLN A 21 -15.48 7.72 0.67
CA GLN A 21 -14.56 6.91 -0.13
C GLN A 21 -13.13 7.46 -0.06
N TYR A 22 -12.63 7.69 1.14
CA TYR A 22 -11.25 8.14 1.34
C TYR A 22 -10.32 6.94 1.61
N ILE A 23 -9.04 7.12 1.31
CA ILE A 23 -8.00 6.09 1.48
C ILE A 23 -7.03 6.58 2.56
N GLU A 24 -6.81 5.76 3.58
CA GLU A 24 -5.85 6.03 4.63
C GLU A 24 -4.47 5.45 4.30
N VAL A 25 -3.42 6.18 4.69
CA VAL A 25 -2.03 5.74 4.51
C VAL A 25 -1.71 4.69 5.57
N PRO A 26 -1.10 3.55 5.22
CA PRO A 26 -0.73 2.54 6.20
C PRO A 26 0.33 3.08 7.18
N PRO A 27 0.32 2.62 8.45
CA PRO A 27 1.33 3.01 9.42
C PRO A 27 2.71 2.51 9.00
N LEU A 28 3.71 3.39 9.10
CA LEU A 28 5.10 3.11 8.79
C LEU A 28 5.98 3.31 10.03
N THR A 29 6.84 2.34 10.31
CA THR A 29 7.83 2.36 11.39
C THR A 29 9.25 2.35 10.84
N THR A 30 10.21 2.88 11.59
CA THR A 30 11.63 2.83 11.22
C THR A 30 12.22 1.44 11.48
N CYS A 31 12.98 0.93 10.51
CA CYS A 31 13.69 -0.34 10.66
C CYS A 31 14.93 -0.13 11.55
N PRO A 32 15.15 -0.94 12.60
CA PRO A 32 16.34 -0.82 13.44
C PRO A 32 17.65 -1.21 12.74
N THR A 33 17.58 -2.01 11.67
CA THR A 33 18.77 -2.53 10.97
C THR A 33 19.25 -1.61 9.85
N CYS A 34 18.34 -0.99 9.10
CA CYS A 34 18.68 -0.15 7.94
C CYS A 34 18.20 1.31 8.04
N GLY A 35 17.47 1.69 9.09
CA GLY A 35 16.96 3.04 9.31
C GLY A 35 15.78 3.46 8.41
N GLN A 36 15.44 2.68 7.39
CA GLN A 36 14.36 3.01 6.45
C GLN A 36 12.97 2.71 7.02
N LYS A 37 11.96 3.45 6.53
CA LYS A 37 10.56 3.23 6.89
C LYS A 37 10.01 1.96 6.23
N HIS A 38 9.34 1.12 7.01
CA HIS A 38 8.65 -0.07 6.53
C HIS A 38 7.30 -0.21 7.22
N ARG A 39 6.42 -1.07 6.70
CA ARG A 39 5.13 -1.37 7.34
C ARG A 39 5.33 -2.08 8.68
N THR A 40 4.54 -1.69 9.67
CA THR A 40 4.54 -2.32 11.00
C THR A 40 4.22 -3.81 10.90
N HIS A 41 4.98 -4.67 11.60
CA HIS A 41 4.86 -6.14 11.57
C HIS A 41 5.20 -6.84 10.23
N TYR A 42 5.73 -6.13 9.23
CA TYR A 42 6.23 -6.74 7.99
C TYR A 42 7.76 -6.84 7.99
N VAL A 43 8.27 -7.79 7.19
CA VAL A 43 9.70 -7.86 6.84
C VAL A 43 10.08 -6.59 6.07
N CYS A 44 11.22 -5.98 6.40
CA CYS A 44 11.70 -4.81 5.67
C CYS A 44 12.02 -5.22 4.22
N PRO A 45 11.43 -4.58 3.20
CA PRO A 45 11.67 -4.95 1.80
C PRO A 45 13.09 -4.62 1.31
N HIS A 46 13.77 -3.69 1.99
CA HIS A 46 15.11 -3.26 1.61
C HIS A 46 16.21 -4.17 2.17
N CYS A 47 16.17 -4.48 3.47
CA CYS A 47 17.19 -5.28 4.11
C CYS A 47 16.78 -6.75 4.31
N GLY A 48 15.51 -7.11 4.14
CA GLY A 48 15.03 -8.50 4.30
C GLY A 48 15.00 -8.99 5.76
N HIS A 49 15.22 -8.09 6.71
CA HIS A 49 15.24 -8.41 8.14
C HIS A 49 13.88 -8.18 8.80
N TYR A 50 13.57 -9.03 9.78
CA TYR A 50 12.45 -8.88 10.70
C TYR A 50 12.92 -9.24 12.12
N ARG A 51 12.70 -8.32 13.08
CA ARG A 51 13.14 -8.48 14.48
C ARG A 51 14.62 -8.91 14.62
N GLY A 52 15.50 -8.30 13.81
CA GLY A 52 16.95 -8.55 13.84
C GLY A 52 17.41 -9.86 13.20
N ARG A 53 16.50 -10.67 12.64
CA ARG A 53 16.84 -11.88 11.88
C ARG A 53 16.68 -11.65 10.39
N LEU A 54 17.62 -12.15 9.59
CA LEU A 54 17.50 -12.19 8.14
C LEU A 54 16.47 -13.26 7.76
N VAL A 55 15.33 -12.83 7.22
CA VAL A 55 14.24 -13.73 6.81
C VAL A 55 14.22 -13.91 5.30
N ILE A 56 14.62 -12.88 4.55
CA ILE A 56 14.65 -12.89 3.10
C ILE A 56 16.02 -12.42 2.62
N ASP A 57 16.73 -13.28 1.87
CA ASP A 57 17.88 -12.86 1.08
C ASP A 57 17.44 -12.01 -0.11
N VAL A 58 17.37 -10.70 0.11
CA VAL A 58 16.95 -9.73 -0.93
C VAL A 58 17.96 -9.69 -2.08
N ASN A 59 19.26 -9.91 -1.79
CA ASN A 59 20.32 -9.97 -2.81
C ASN A 59 20.15 -11.14 -3.79
N ARG A 60 19.65 -12.30 -3.34
CA ARG A 60 19.45 -13.47 -4.21
C ARG A 60 18.31 -13.28 -5.21
N LYS A 61 17.34 -12.40 -4.91
CA LYS A 61 16.19 -12.14 -5.79
C LYS A 61 16.48 -11.10 -6.89
N ARG A 62 17.35 -10.12 -6.64
CA ARG A 62 17.77 -9.12 -7.66
C ARG A 62 18.42 -9.78 -8.88
N GLN A 63 19.20 -10.84 -8.69
CA GLN A 63 19.88 -11.54 -9.80
C GLN A 63 18.93 -12.23 -10.79
N ARG A 64 17.69 -12.54 -10.39
CA ARG A 64 16.74 -13.30 -11.22
C ARG A 64 15.77 -12.43 -12.01
N ARG A 65 15.69 -11.14 -11.70
CA ARG A 65 14.82 -10.20 -12.40
C ARG A 65 15.73 -9.11 -12.98
N PRO A 66 16.32 -9.31 -14.18
CA PRO A 66 16.98 -8.22 -14.87
C PRO A 66 15.94 -7.10 -15.06
N GLU A 67 16.34 -5.89 -14.69
CA GLU A 67 15.55 -4.67 -14.85
C GLU A 67 15.24 -4.53 -16.35
N ALA A 68 13.95 -4.51 -16.71
CA ALA A 68 13.44 -4.22 -18.04
C ALA A 68 12.73 -2.86 -18.01
#